data_AF-A0A2S6Q9N8-F1
#
_entry.id   AF-A0A2S6Q9N8-F1
#
_cell.length_a   1.000
_cell.length_b   1.000
_cell.length_c   1.000
_cell.angle_alpha   90.00
_cell.angle_beta   90.00
_cell.angle_gamma   90.00
#
_symmetry.space_group_name_H-M   'P 1'
#
loop_
_entity.id
_entity.type
_entity.pdbx_description
1 polymer ?
#
loop_
_entity_poly.entity_id
_entity_poly.type
_entity_poly.pdbx_seq_one_letter_code
_entity_poly.pdbx_strand_id
1 'polypeptide(L)'
;MNLKQREAKSRKLVILWICSFFGVIFMMNAYMITQASTTFNGVVAKKSYQQGIDYNQTLAAKKQILEEGLYQDLALDLNKQTLNIELVLSHKNKEYKMPKNVVLDFWRPTNEGQDFKVSLYAKKGYAAVVDFKDNQLGVWNITYKLSTLDGKQVEFANRVDVR
;
A
#
# COMPACT_ATOMS: atom_id res chain seq x y z
N MET A 1 23.42 -49.65 -25.81
CA MET A 1 23.53 -48.28 -25.26
C MET A 1 24.58 -48.28 -24.16
N ASN A 2 25.65 -47.49 -24.30
CA ASN A 2 26.87 -47.58 -23.47
C ASN A 2 26.68 -46.85 -22.11
N LEU A 3 27.26 -47.38 -21.02
CA LEU A 3 27.07 -46.88 -19.64
C LEU A 3 27.40 -45.37 -19.49
N LYS A 4 28.48 -44.92 -20.14
CA LYS A 4 28.88 -43.50 -20.16
C LYS A 4 27.82 -42.57 -20.78
N GLN A 5 27.07 -43.04 -21.78
CA GLN A 5 26.01 -42.26 -22.42
C GLN A 5 24.76 -42.14 -21.53
N ARG A 6 24.45 -43.18 -20.74
CA ARG A 6 23.36 -43.16 -19.75
C ARG A 6 23.64 -42.15 -18.63
N GLU A 7 24.86 -42.13 -18.09
CA GLU A 7 25.25 -41.18 -17.05
C GLU A 7 25.22 -39.73 -17.53
N ALA A 8 25.71 -39.46 -18.74
CA ALA A 8 25.67 -38.10 -19.30
C ALA A 8 24.23 -37.61 -19.51
N LYS A 9 23.31 -38.49 -19.94
CA LYS A 9 21.89 -38.18 -20.08
C LYS A 9 21.22 -37.94 -18.72
N SER A 10 21.55 -38.76 -17.71
CA SER A 10 21.08 -38.59 -16.33
C SER A 10 21.56 -37.28 -15.71
N ARG A 11 22.85 -36.93 -15.84
CA ARG A 11 23.40 -35.65 -15.34
C ARG A 11 22.71 -34.43 -15.95
N LYS A 12 22.51 -34.43 -17.28
CA LYS A 12 21.76 -33.35 -17.96
C LYS A 12 20.32 -33.27 -17.48
N LEU A 13 19.67 -34.40 -17.23
CA LEU A 13 18.32 -34.44 -16.70
C LEU A 13 18.26 -33.83 -15.30
N VAL A 14 19.18 -34.22 -14.40
CA VAL A 14 19.24 -33.69 -13.02
C VAL A 14 19.49 -32.18 -13.02
N ILE A 15 20.40 -31.68 -13.85
CA ILE A 15 20.63 -30.23 -13.99
C ILE A 15 19.36 -29.52 -14.48
N LEU A 16 18.66 -30.09 -15.46
CA LEU A 16 17.43 -29.51 -15.98
C LEU A 16 16.30 -29.50 -14.94
N TRP A 17 16.20 -30.54 -14.12
CA TRP A 17 15.28 -30.60 -12.97
C TRP A 17 15.59 -29.55 -11.92
N ILE A 18 16.86 -29.38 -11.55
CA ILE A 18 17.30 -28.36 -10.59
C ILE A 18 16.99 -26.96 -11.13
N CYS A 19 17.38 -26.66 -12.38
CA CYS A 19 17.11 -25.37 -13.01
C CYS A 19 15.60 -25.10 -13.13
N SER A 20 14.79 -26.11 -13.45
CA SER A 20 13.34 -25.97 -13.51
C SER A 20 12.73 -25.70 -12.14
N PHE A 21 13.18 -26.40 -11.10
CA PHE A 21 12.73 -26.18 -9.72
C PHE A 21 13.00 -24.75 -9.27
N PHE A 22 14.25 -24.27 -9.41
CA PHE A 22 14.59 -22.89 -9.08
C PHE A 22 13.86 -21.88 -9.98
N GLY A 23 13.68 -22.19 -11.26
CA GLY A 23 12.93 -21.36 -12.20
C GLY A 23 11.48 -21.12 -11.75
N VAL A 24 10.80 -22.17 -11.26
CA VAL A 24 9.44 -22.04 -10.70
C VAL A 24 9.45 -21.16 -9.45
N ILE A 25 10.40 -21.35 -8.54
CA ILE A 25 10.52 -20.52 -7.33
C ILE A 25 10.76 -19.05 -7.69
N PHE A 26 11.67 -18.75 -8.63
CA PHE A 26 11.93 -17.39 -9.09
C PHE A 26 10.70 -16.76 -9.75
N MET A 27 9.98 -17.52 -10.60
CA MET A 27 8.76 -17.04 -11.24
C MET A 27 7.67 -16.73 -10.20
N MET A 28 7.51 -17.60 -9.20
CA MET A 28 6.57 -17.38 -8.11
C MET A 28 6.97 -16.16 -7.26
N ASN A 29 8.25 -16.00 -6.93
CA ASN A 29 8.74 -14.84 -6.20
C ASN A 29 8.54 -13.55 -6.99
N ALA A 30 8.82 -13.55 -8.30
CA ALA A 30 8.54 -12.40 -9.16
C ALA A 30 7.04 -12.08 -9.22
N TYR A 31 6.18 -13.09 -9.33
CA TYR A 31 4.73 -12.94 -9.25
C TYR A 31 4.28 -12.38 -7.89
N MET A 32 4.86 -12.87 -6.79
CA MET A 32 4.59 -12.33 -5.46
C MET A 32 5.06 -10.89 -5.33
N ILE A 33 6.20 -10.50 -5.91
CA ILE A 33 6.69 -9.12 -5.90
C ILE A 33 5.79 -8.20 -6.74
N THR A 34 5.32 -8.64 -7.91
CA THR A 34 4.39 -7.84 -8.72
C THR A 34 3.04 -7.70 -8.03
N GLN A 35 2.50 -8.79 -7.48
CA GLN A 35 1.26 -8.77 -6.71
C GLN A 35 1.40 -7.95 -5.43
N ALA A 36 2.48 -8.10 -4.68
CA ALA A 36 2.73 -7.30 -3.48
C ALA A 36 2.87 -5.82 -3.85
N SER A 37 3.56 -5.46 -4.93
CA SER A 37 3.63 -4.06 -5.37
C SER A 37 2.25 -3.48 -5.74
N THR A 38 1.27 -4.31 -6.09
CA THR A 38 -0.11 -3.90 -6.40
C THR A 38 -1.12 -4.13 -5.26
N THR A 39 -0.74 -4.82 -4.18
CA THR A 39 -1.67 -5.29 -3.12
C THR A 39 -1.18 -4.93 -1.71
N PHE A 40 0.08 -4.54 -1.54
CA PHE A 40 0.59 -4.01 -0.27
C PHE A 40 0.20 -2.53 -0.11
N ASN A 41 -1.11 -2.28 -0.10
CA ASN A 41 -1.66 -1.01 0.31
C ASN A 41 -1.42 -0.97 1.81
N GLY A 42 -0.55 -0.06 2.27
CA GLY A 42 -0.03 0.06 3.63
C GLY A 42 -1.08 0.39 4.71
N VAL A 43 -2.24 -0.25 4.67
CA VAL A 43 -3.19 -0.31 5.77
C VAL A 43 -2.53 -1.11 6.90
N VAL A 44 -1.64 -0.46 7.62
CA VAL A 44 -1.23 -0.90 8.95
C VAL A 44 -2.46 -0.71 9.83
N ALA A 45 -3.38 -1.68 9.77
CA ALA A 45 -4.31 -1.90 10.85
C ALA A 45 -3.44 -2.17 12.08
N LYS A 46 -3.26 -1.14 12.91
CA LYS A 46 -2.52 -1.21 14.16
C LYS A 46 -3.04 -2.42 14.95
N LYS A 47 -2.31 -3.53 14.91
CA LYS A 47 -2.31 -4.51 15.99
C LYS A 47 -1.56 -3.85 17.14
N SER A 48 -2.29 -3.21 18.04
CA SER A 48 -1.84 -2.92 19.41
C SER A 48 -3.08 -2.66 20.26
N TYR A 49 -3.54 -3.77 20.82
CA TYR A 49 -4.37 -3.96 22.01
C TYR A 49 -4.42 -2.75 22.97
N GLN A 50 -5.29 -1.76 22.76
CA GLN A 50 -5.92 -0.98 23.84
C GLN A 50 -6.85 0.11 23.26
N GLN A 51 -8.15 -0.03 23.54
CA GLN A 51 -9.13 1.00 23.93
C GLN A 51 -10.51 0.73 23.31
N GLY A 52 -11.46 0.49 24.20
CA GLY A 52 -12.71 -0.22 23.97
C GLY A 52 -13.82 0.61 23.33
N ILE A 53 -14.78 -0.13 22.78
CA ILE A 53 -16.10 0.30 22.28
C ILE A 53 -16.08 1.13 20.97
N ASP A 54 -15.34 2.24 20.85
CA ASP A 54 -15.35 3.08 19.62
C ASP A 54 -14.49 2.49 18.48
N TYR A 55 -13.51 1.67 18.83
CA TYR A 55 -12.67 0.97 17.86
C TYR A 55 -13.48 -0.04 17.02
N ASN A 56 -14.45 -0.72 17.62
CA ASN A 56 -15.31 -1.66 16.91
C ASN A 56 -16.19 -0.94 15.88
N GLN A 57 -16.69 0.25 16.20
CA GLN A 57 -17.48 1.07 15.26
C GLN A 57 -16.61 1.54 14.09
N THR A 58 -15.37 1.95 14.36
CA THR A 58 -14.41 2.36 13.32
C THR A 58 -14.04 1.20 12.40
N LEU A 59 -13.82 0.00 12.95
CA LEU A 59 -13.60 -1.21 12.16
C LEU A 59 -14.83 -1.62 11.36
N ALA A 60 -16.03 -1.50 11.94
CA ALA A 60 -17.28 -1.75 11.23
C ALA A 60 -17.49 -0.77 10.08
N ALA A 61 -17.22 0.52 10.28
CA ALA A 61 -17.30 1.53 9.22
C ALA A 61 -16.26 1.31 8.12
N LYS A 62 -15.04 0.86 8.46
CA LYS A 62 -14.03 0.42 7.48
C LYS A 62 -14.47 -0.79 6.67
N LYS A 63 -15.08 -1.79 7.32
CA LYS A 63 -15.65 -2.93 6.60
C LYS A 63 -16.82 -2.51 5.72
N GLN A 64 -17.70 -1.67 6.25
CA GLN A 64 -18.87 -1.13 5.57
C GLN A 64 -18.46 -0.40 4.29
N ILE A 65 -17.48 0.50 4.32
CA ILE A 65 -17.07 1.25 3.11
C ILE A 65 -16.46 0.32 2.03
N LEU A 66 -15.75 -0.74 2.44
CA LEU A 66 -15.23 -1.75 1.53
C LEU A 66 -16.35 -2.65 0.97
N GLU A 67 -17.33 -3.03 1.80
CA GLU A 67 -18.52 -3.79 1.41
C GLU A 67 -19.46 -3.00 0.49
N GLU A 68 -19.57 -1.68 0.69
CA GLU A 68 -20.23 -0.73 -0.21
C GLU A 68 -19.54 -0.67 -1.59
N GLY A 69 -18.33 -1.22 -1.69
CA GLY A 69 -17.58 -1.33 -2.93
C GLY A 69 -16.71 -0.12 -3.22
N LEU A 70 -16.33 0.66 -2.21
CA LEU A 70 -15.28 1.67 -2.33
C LEU A 70 -13.93 0.96 -2.37
N TYR A 71 -13.27 1.03 -3.51
CA TYR A 71 -11.86 0.69 -3.67
C TYR A 71 -11.02 1.94 -3.45
N GLN A 72 -10.04 1.82 -2.57
CA GLN A 72 -9.10 2.88 -2.26
C GLN A 72 -7.70 2.28 -2.17
N ASP A 73 -6.75 2.96 -2.80
CA ASP A 73 -5.35 2.54 -2.84
C ASP A 73 -4.44 3.76 -2.79
N LEU A 74 -3.60 3.85 -1.76
CA LEU A 74 -2.63 4.92 -1.58
C LEU A 74 -1.23 4.37 -1.87
N ALA A 75 -0.70 4.74 -3.03
CA ALA A 75 0.68 4.47 -3.40
C ALA A 75 1.59 5.60 -2.89
N LEU A 76 2.67 5.20 -2.22
CA LEU A 76 3.69 6.09 -1.67
C LEU A 76 5.05 5.62 -2.21
N ASP A 77 5.62 6.39 -3.13
CA ASP A 77 6.92 6.11 -3.72
C ASP A 77 7.93 7.16 -3.28
N LEU A 78 8.84 6.75 -2.40
CA LEU A 78 9.89 7.60 -1.87
C LEU A 78 11.16 7.43 -2.71
N ASN A 79 11.56 8.51 -3.38
CA ASN A 79 12.83 8.62 -4.09
C ASN A 79 13.72 9.66 -3.39
N LYS A 80 14.67 9.17 -2.59
CA LYS A 80 15.52 9.99 -1.71
C LYS A 80 14.65 10.83 -0.77
N GLN A 81 14.52 12.12 -1.06
CA GLN A 81 13.79 13.09 -0.26
C GLN A 81 12.47 13.51 -0.90
N THR A 82 12.16 13.00 -2.09
CA THR A 82 10.92 13.31 -2.80
C THR A 82 9.96 12.14 -2.67
N LEU A 83 8.79 12.39 -2.12
CA LEU A 83 7.70 11.42 -1.99
C LEU A 83 6.65 11.71 -3.06
N ASN A 84 6.49 10.76 -3.98
CA ASN A 84 5.38 10.72 -4.90
C ASN A 84 4.19 10.04 -4.22
N ILE A 85 3.04 10.68 -4.29
CA ILE A 85 1.81 10.24 -3.65
C ILE A 85 0.76 10.10 -4.75
N GLU A 86 0.14 8.94 -4.83
CA GLU A 86 -0.97 8.68 -5.73
C GLU A 86 -2.09 7.96 -4.97
N LEU A 87 -3.29 8.52 -4.98
CA LEU A 87 -4.47 7.92 -4.37
C LEU A 87 -5.47 7.50 -5.44
N VAL A 88 -5.61 6.21 -5.67
CA VAL A 88 -6.64 5.67 -6.57
C VAL A 88 -7.92 5.47 -5.78
N LEU A 89 -8.99 6.17 -6.20
CA LEU A 89 -10.34 5.99 -5.67
C LEU A 89 -11.26 5.50 -6.77
N SER A 90 -11.93 4.37 -6.54
CA SER A 90 -13.04 3.94 -7.38
C SER A 90 -14.16 3.36 -6.52
N HIS A 91 -15.39 3.46 -6.99
CA HIS A 91 -16.55 2.98 -6.24
C HIS A 91 -17.41 2.13 -7.17
N LYS A 92 -17.92 1.00 -6.67
CA LYS A 92 -18.76 0.09 -7.44
C LYS A 92 -20.09 0.73 -7.87
N ASN A 93 -20.68 1.54 -6.99
CA ASN A 93 -21.86 2.34 -7.28
C ASN A 93 -21.47 3.68 -7.96
N LYS A 94 -22.11 4.00 -9.10
CA LYS A 94 -21.93 5.23 -9.87
C LYS A 94 -22.52 6.48 -9.20
N GLU A 95 -23.42 6.29 -8.24
CA GLU A 95 -24.04 7.40 -7.50
C GLU A 95 -23.16 7.94 -6.36
N TYR A 96 -22.08 7.22 -6.04
CA TYR A 96 -21.14 7.66 -5.02
C TYR A 96 -20.43 8.94 -5.48
N LYS A 97 -20.63 10.01 -4.71
CA LYS A 97 -20.00 11.30 -4.97
C LYS A 97 -18.56 11.27 -4.47
N MET A 98 -17.64 11.05 -5.40
CA MET A 98 -16.21 11.14 -5.11
C MET A 98 -15.84 12.52 -4.54
N PRO A 99 -14.95 12.57 -3.53
CA PRO A 99 -14.55 13.83 -2.92
C PRO A 99 -13.77 14.69 -3.92
N LYS A 100 -14.03 16.00 -3.98
CA LYS A 100 -13.29 16.89 -4.89
C LYS A 100 -11.79 16.97 -4.55
N ASN A 101 -11.48 16.82 -3.27
CA ASN A 101 -10.15 16.74 -2.74
C ASN A 101 -10.11 15.79 -1.53
N VAL A 102 -8.96 15.14 -1.35
CA VAL A 102 -8.63 14.36 -0.16
C VAL A 102 -7.45 15.03 0.52
N VAL A 103 -7.56 15.28 1.82
CA VAL A 103 -6.49 15.89 2.61
C VAL A 103 -5.74 14.78 3.33
N LEU A 104 -4.43 14.71 3.09
CA LEU A 104 -3.50 13.87 3.82
C LEU A 104 -2.89 14.70 4.96
N ASP A 105 -3.02 14.22 6.18
CA ASP A 105 -2.37 14.76 7.37
C ASP A 105 -1.07 14.02 7.63
N PHE A 106 0.07 14.72 7.56
CA PHE A 106 1.40 14.21 7.89
C PHE A 106 1.75 14.63 9.31
N TRP A 107 2.07 13.66 10.16
CA TRP A 107 2.45 13.93 11.54
C TRP A 107 3.52 12.95 12.06
N ARG A 108 4.29 13.39 13.06
CA ARG A 108 5.34 12.59 13.70
C ARG A 108 4.97 12.25 15.15
N PRO A 109 5.17 11.00 15.61
CA PRO A 109 4.90 10.65 17.01
C PRO A 109 5.87 11.27 18.01
N THR A 110 7.10 11.56 17.56
CA THR A 110 8.22 11.90 18.45
C THR A 110 8.58 13.38 18.45
N ASN A 111 8.11 14.16 17.47
CA ASN A 111 8.34 15.61 17.36
C ASN A 111 7.03 16.30 16.99
N GLU A 112 6.31 16.80 17.98
CA GLU A 112 5.12 17.62 17.76
C GLU A 112 5.50 18.98 17.14
N GLY A 113 4.65 19.54 16.27
CA GLY A 113 4.79 20.91 15.75
C GLY A 113 5.35 21.05 14.34
N GLN A 114 5.62 19.96 13.61
CA GLN A 114 5.98 19.98 12.18
C GLN A 114 4.93 19.31 11.28
N ASP A 115 3.72 19.16 11.79
CA ASP A 115 2.64 18.52 11.06
C ASP A 115 2.24 19.39 9.86
N PHE A 116 2.05 18.75 8.71
CA PHE A 116 1.67 19.45 7.49
C PHE A 116 0.59 18.67 6.75
N LYS A 117 -0.13 19.38 5.88
CA LYS A 117 -1.25 18.81 5.13
C LYS A 117 -0.98 18.87 3.64
N VAL A 118 -1.32 17.79 2.94
CA VAL A 118 -1.22 17.70 1.48
C VAL A 118 -2.60 17.46 0.91
N SER A 119 -3.05 18.34 0.03
CA SER A 119 -4.36 18.19 -0.63
C SER A 119 -4.21 17.53 -1.99
N LEU A 120 -4.81 16.35 -2.14
CA LEU A 120 -4.92 15.61 -3.39
C LEU A 120 -6.21 16.01 -4.09
N TYR A 121 -6.13 16.52 -5.32
CA TYR A 121 -7.31 16.98 -6.06
C TYR A 121 -7.74 15.97 -7.12
N ALA A 122 -9.04 15.72 -7.24
CA ALA A 122 -9.60 14.81 -8.24
C ALA A 122 -9.22 15.19 -9.68
N LYS A 123 -9.14 16.50 -9.97
CA LYS A 123 -8.70 17.02 -11.29
C LYS A 123 -7.28 16.62 -11.68
N LYS A 124 -6.44 16.28 -10.69
CA LYS A 124 -5.06 15.82 -10.88
C LYS A 124 -4.93 14.31 -10.61
N GLY A 125 -6.02 13.57 -10.68
CA GLY A 125 -6.03 12.13 -10.37
C GLY A 125 -5.71 11.80 -8.92
N TYR A 126 -5.92 12.74 -7.99
CA TYR A 126 -5.50 12.63 -6.59
C TYR A 126 -4.01 12.30 -6.41
N ALA A 127 -3.14 12.92 -7.21
CA ALA A 127 -1.70 12.81 -7.06
C ALA A 127 -1.08 14.10 -6.49
N ALA A 128 0.01 13.95 -5.75
CA ALA A 128 0.87 15.04 -5.29
C ALA A 128 2.32 14.58 -5.14
N VAL A 129 3.23 15.55 -5.14
CA VAL A 129 4.66 15.32 -4.87
C VAL A 129 5.04 16.18 -3.67
N VAL A 130 5.74 15.59 -2.71
CA VAL A 130 6.20 16.25 -1.49
C VAL A 130 7.71 16.14 -1.42
N ASP A 131 8.39 17.27 -1.40
CA ASP A 131 9.83 17.33 -1.16
C ASP A 131 10.10 17.56 0.32
N PHE A 132 10.69 16.56 0.96
CA PHE A 132 11.19 16.65 2.32
C PHE A 132 12.55 17.36 2.32
N LYS A 133 12.73 18.34 3.20
CA LYS A 133 14.05 18.93 3.43
C LYS A 133 14.88 18.03 4.36
N ASP A 134 16.20 18.24 4.43
CA ASP A 134 17.10 17.47 5.31
C ASP A 134 16.67 17.47 6.79
N ASN A 135 16.01 18.54 7.26
CA ASN A 135 15.48 18.64 8.63
C ASN A 135 14.13 17.91 8.83
N GLN A 136 13.59 17.32 7.76
CA GLN A 136 12.33 16.59 7.71
C GLN A 136 12.52 15.11 7.32
N LEU A 137 13.75 14.59 7.44
CA LEU A 137 14.02 13.16 7.40
C LEU A 137 13.47 12.47 8.66
N GLY A 138 13.10 11.20 8.54
CA GLY A 138 12.55 10.38 9.61
C GLY A 138 11.19 9.75 9.28
N VAL A 139 10.56 9.18 10.32
CA VAL A 139 9.30 8.45 10.20
C VAL A 139 8.10 9.39 10.28
N TRP A 140 7.25 9.33 9.26
CA TRP A 140 6.00 10.08 9.16
C TRP A 140 4.81 9.13 9.15
N ASN A 141 3.76 9.46 9.90
CA ASN A 141 2.46 8.82 9.72
C ASN A 141 1.59 9.73 8.84
N ILE A 142 0.85 9.12 7.94
CA ILE A 142 -0.02 9.78 6.98
C ILE A 142 -1.43 9.30 7.25
N THR A 143 -2.35 10.20 7.54
CA THR A 143 -3.77 9.86 7.71
C THR A 143 -4.65 10.63 6.73
N TYR A 144 -5.79 10.04 6.35
CA TYR A 144 -6.80 10.70 5.54
C TYR A 144 -8.17 10.10 5.81
N LYS A 145 -9.21 10.87 5.50
CA LYS A 145 -10.60 10.48 5.78
C LYS A 145 -11.38 10.40 4.47
N LEU A 146 -12.15 9.33 4.31
CA LEU A 146 -13.12 9.14 3.22
C LEU A 146 -14.51 8.99 3.82
N SER A 147 -15.53 9.39 3.08
CA SER A 147 -16.93 9.34 3.53
C SER A 147 -17.63 8.10 2.99
N THR A 148 -18.40 7.38 3.81
CA THR A 148 -19.31 6.33 3.32
C THR A 148 -20.50 6.93 2.58
N LEU A 149 -21.30 6.09 1.91
CA LEU A 149 -22.59 6.52 1.35
C LEU A 149 -23.52 7.14 2.42
N ASP A 150 -23.45 6.61 3.65
CA ASP A 150 -24.19 7.11 4.82
C ASP A 150 -23.59 8.41 5.43
N GLY A 151 -22.52 8.96 4.83
CA GLY A 151 -21.86 10.17 5.30
C GLY A 151 -20.93 9.98 6.52
N LYS A 152 -20.67 8.74 6.95
CA LYS A 152 -19.71 8.47 8.03
C LYS A 152 -18.28 8.66 7.53
N GLN A 153 -17.44 9.32 8.32
CA GLN A 153 -16.02 9.49 7.99
C GLN A 153 -15.23 8.27 8.48
N VAL A 154 -14.45 7.68 7.57
CA VAL A 154 -13.56 6.55 7.82
C VAL A 154 -12.13 7.02 7.65
N GLU A 155 -11.33 6.87 8.70
CA GLU A 155 -9.92 7.27 8.71
C GLU A 155 -9.00 6.12 8.30
N PHE A 156 -8.15 6.38 7.31
CA PHE A 156 -7.09 5.50 6.84
C PHE A 156 -5.74 6.04 7.32
N ALA A 157 -4.81 5.14 7.62
CA ALA A 157 -3.51 5.48 8.16
C ALA A 157 -2.42 4.65 7.48
N ASN A 158 -1.33 5.32 7.09
CA ASN A 158 -0.13 4.76 6.48
C ASN A 158 1.10 5.32 7.19
N ARG A 159 2.26 4.73 6.94
CA ARG A 159 3.55 5.19 7.47
C ARG A 159 4.61 5.17 6.37
N VAL A 160 5.45 6.19 6.34
CA VAL A 160 6.62 6.28 5.47
C VAL A 160 7.86 6.61 6.29
N ASP A 161 9.01 6.06 5.91
CA ASP A 161 10.31 6.33 6.52
C ASP A 161 11.20 7.04 5.50
N VAL A 162 11.47 8.32 5.73
CA VAL A 162 12.25 9.19 4.84
C VAL A 162 13.70 9.21 5.30
N ARG A 163 14.65 8.80 4.45
CA ARG A 163 16.07 8.65 4.79
C ARG A 163 16.99 9.41 3.85
#